data_AF-A0A7M1LHG9-F1
#
_entry.id   AF-A0A7M1LHG9-F1
#
_cell.length_a   1.000
_cell.length_b   1.000
_cell.length_c   1.000
_cell.angle_alpha   90.00
_cell.angle_beta   90.00
_cell.angle_gamma   90.00
#
_symmetry.space_group_name_H-M   'P 1'
#
loop_
_entity.id
_entity.type
_entity.pdbx_description
1 polymer ?
#
loop_
_entity_poly.entity_id
_entity_poly.type
_entity_poly.pdbx_seq_one_letter_code
_entity_poly.pdbx_strand_id
1 'polypeptide(L)'
;MSENSFSNQISDEEKARFNELCQMALNFARTNEYKTLGKMIDAGLDVNLSNDKGDTLLMLASYNANFETTKMLLEKGALVDKKNDRGQTPLAGVAFKGNLEIAKLLVENGANIDENNGLGMTPYSFAVMFGRSEVASYLASKSKNKSLFKKLSSKLLNLFKKS
;
A
#
# COMPACT_ATOMS: atom_id res chain seq x y z
N MET A 1 -54.54 -5.64 8.90
CA MET A 1 -53.19 -5.56 9.49
C MET A 1 -52.27 -6.41 8.63
N SER A 2 -51.42 -5.79 7.83
CA SER A 2 -50.28 -6.45 7.18
C SER A 2 -49.08 -5.55 7.40
N GLU A 3 -48.18 -6.02 8.24
CA GLU A 3 -47.00 -5.32 8.74
C GLU A 3 -46.05 -4.95 7.59
N ASN A 4 -45.71 -3.67 7.55
CA ASN A 4 -44.45 -3.08 7.11
C ASN A 4 -43.47 -4.00 6.34
N SER A 5 -43.58 -3.99 5.01
CA SER A 5 -42.52 -4.45 4.10
C SER A 5 -41.79 -3.28 3.44
N PHE A 6 -41.60 -2.16 4.15
CA PHE A 6 -40.69 -1.10 3.72
C PHE A 6 -39.26 -1.63 3.83
N SER A 7 -38.83 -2.29 2.77
CA SER A 7 -37.47 -2.70 2.54
C SER A 7 -36.54 -1.50 2.69
N ASN A 8 -35.62 -1.59 3.65
CA ASN A 8 -34.41 -0.77 3.79
C ASN A 8 -33.54 -0.86 2.51
N GLN A 9 -33.94 -0.19 1.44
CA GLN A 9 -33.08 0.01 0.27
C GLN A 9 -32.49 1.40 0.33
N ILE A 10 -31.16 1.48 0.38
CA ILE A 10 -30.38 2.70 0.22
C ILE A 10 -30.75 3.30 -1.14
N SER A 11 -31.15 4.58 -1.16
CA SER A 11 -31.51 5.28 -2.39
C SER A 11 -30.30 5.43 -3.33
N ASP A 12 -30.54 5.57 -4.63
CA ASP A 12 -29.44 5.72 -5.59
C ASP A 12 -28.64 7.01 -5.37
N GLU A 13 -29.27 8.05 -4.82
CA GLU A 13 -28.60 9.28 -4.38
C GLU A 13 -27.65 9.03 -3.19
N GLU A 14 -28.07 8.24 -2.20
CA GLU A 14 -27.21 7.88 -1.07
C GLU A 14 -26.02 7.02 -1.52
N LYS A 15 -26.22 6.10 -2.46
CA LYS A 15 -25.12 5.34 -3.07
C LYS A 15 -24.16 6.25 -3.83
N ALA A 16 -24.67 7.20 -4.61
CA ALA A 16 -23.85 8.14 -5.37
C ALA A 16 -22.99 9.00 -4.42
N ARG A 17 -23.59 9.54 -3.35
CA ARG A 17 -22.88 10.30 -2.32
C ARG A 17 -21.83 9.48 -1.61
N PHE A 18 -22.12 8.22 -1.28
CA PHE A 18 -21.13 7.32 -0.69
C PHE A 18 -19.95 7.07 -1.63
N ASN A 19 -20.21 6.83 -2.92
CA ASN A 19 -19.18 6.65 -3.93
C ASN A 19 -18.30 7.90 -4.08
N GLU A 20 -18.90 9.10 -4.08
CA GLU A 20 -18.15 10.37 -4.10
C GLU A 20 -17.23 10.52 -2.89
N LEU A 21 -17.71 10.15 -1.69
CA LEU A 21 -16.88 10.16 -0.48
C LEU A 21 -15.71 9.18 -0.58
N CYS A 22 -15.93 7.97 -1.11
CA CYS A 22 -14.85 7.02 -1.35
C CYS A 22 -13.81 7.57 -2.33
N GLN A 23 -14.23 8.18 -3.43
CA GLN A 23 -13.31 8.78 -4.40
C GLN A 23 -12.54 9.96 -3.81
N MET A 24 -13.21 10.80 -3.01
CA MET A 24 -12.57 11.90 -2.31
C MET A 24 -11.51 11.40 -1.33
N ALA A 25 -11.80 10.36 -0.55
CA ALA A 25 -10.83 9.75 0.35
C ALA A 25 -9.61 9.18 -0.39
N LEU A 26 -9.83 8.48 -1.50
CA LEU A 26 -8.75 7.97 -2.35
C LEU A 26 -7.91 9.11 -2.94
N ASN A 27 -8.51 10.27 -3.26
CA ASN A 27 -7.76 11.44 -3.72
C ASN A 27 -6.95 12.09 -2.59
N PHE A 28 -7.53 12.25 -1.39
CA PHE A 28 -6.82 12.78 -0.23
C PHE A 28 -5.62 11.94 0.18
N ALA A 29 -5.70 10.61 0.03
CA ALA A 29 -4.55 9.74 0.20
C ALA A 29 -3.39 10.10 -0.73
N ARG A 30 -3.68 10.54 -1.97
CA ARG A 30 -2.68 10.92 -2.98
C ARG A 30 -2.15 12.35 -2.82
N THR A 31 -2.91 13.27 -2.24
CA THR A 31 -2.55 14.69 -2.13
C THR A 31 -2.05 15.11 -0.74
N ASN A 32 -1.81 14.16 0.16
CA ASN A 32 -1.37 14.36 1.54
C ASN A 32 -2.37 15.11 2.45
N GLU A 33 -3.67 15.06 2.15
CA GLU A 33 -4.74 15.71 2.92
C GLU A 33 -5.12 14.88 4.17
N TYR A 34 -4.11 14.50 4.96
CA TYR A 34 -4.24 13.53 6.06
C TYR A 34 -5.25 13.95 7.13
N LYS A 35 -5.41 15.26 7.38
CA LYS A 35 -6.36 15.77 8.38
C LYS A 35 -7.81 15.50 7.97
N THR A 36 -8.13 15.78 6.72
CA THR A 36 -9.49 15.59 6.19
C THR A 36 -9.77 14.11 6.02
N LEU A 37 -8.82 13.34 5.46
CA LEU A 37 -8.94 11.88 5.38
C LEU A 37 -9.10 11.24 6.77
N GLY A 38 -8.34 11.71 7.75
CA GLY A 38 -8.43 11.23 9.13
C GLY A 38 -9.82 11.43 9.72
N LYS A 39 -10.43 12.60 9.52
CA LYS A 39 -11.82 12.87 9.93
C LYS A 39 -12.84 11.96 9.25
N MET A 40 -12.64 11.64 7.97
CA MET A 40 -13.52 10.71 7.26
C MET A 40 -13.45 9.30 7.86
N ILE A 41 -12.25 8.84 8.21
CA ILE A 41 -12.04 7.55 8.89
C ILE A 41 -12.64 7.57 10.30
N ASP A 42 -12.46 8.65 11.05
CA ASP A 42 -13.08 8.82 12.38
C ASP A 42 -14.62 8.85 12.31
N ALA A 43 -15.19 9.28 11.18
CA ALA A 43 -16.61 9.24 10.88
C ALA A 43 -17.11 7.87 10.38
N GLY A 44 -16.24 6.85 10.31
CA GLY A 44 -16.60 5.47 9.96
C GLY A 44 -16.23 5.03 8.56
N LEU A 45 -15.48 5.83 7.78
CA LEU A 45 -14.91 5.33 6.51
C LEU A 45 -13.89 4.21 6.80
N ASP A 46 -13.97 3.11 6.07
CA ASP A 46 -13.00 2.02 6.20
C ASP A 46 -11.57 2.50 5.85
N VAL A 47 -10.66 2.40 6.82
CA VAL A 47 -9.22 2.72 6.65
C VAL A 47 -8.55 1.85 5.57
N ASN A 48 -9.12 0.68 5.27
CA ASN A 48 -8.66 -0.24 4.24
C ASN A 48 -9.41 -0.11 2.91
N LEU A 49 -10.17 0.97 2.72
CA LEU A 49 -10.77 1.35 1.44
C LEU A 49 -9.72 1.27 0.33
N SER A 50 -10.12 0.69 -0.80
CA SER A 50 -9.30 0.56 -2.00
C SER A 50 -10.03 1.05 -3.24
N ASN A 51 -9.26 1.43 -4.25
CA ASN A 51 -9.79 1.68 -5.59
C ASN A 51 -10.07 0.35 -6.33
N ASP A 52 -10.53 0.46 -7.58
CA ASP A 52 -10.83 -0.66 -8.48
C ASP A 52 -9.62 -1.52 -8.89
N LYS A 53 -8.41 -1.16 -8.43
CA LYS A 53 -7.18 -1.93 -8.65
C LYS A 53 -6.71 -2.64 -7.38
N GLY A 54 -7.50 -2.55 -6.30
CA GLY A 54 -7.14 -3.01 -4.97
C GLY A 54 -6.09 -2.14 -4.26
N ASP A 55 -5.72 -0.98 -4.81
CA ASP A 55 -4.77 -0.08 -4.15
C ASP A 55 -5.48 0.59 -2.96
N THR A 56 -5.04 0.27 -1.74
CA THR A 56 -5.59 0.84 -0.50
C THR A 56 -5.20 2.29 -0.31
N LEU A 57 -5.87 3.01 0.59
CA LEU A 57 -5.45 4.34 1.05
C LEU A 57 -3.95 4.36 1.43
N LEU A 58 -3.49 3.34 2.16
CA LEU A 58 -2.10 3.22 2.59
C LEU A 58 -1.14 3.12 1.39
N MET A 59 -1.47 2.31 0.39
CA MET A 59 -0.69 2.21 -0.83
C MET A 59 -0.61 3.54 -1.59
N LEU A 60 -1.76 4.20 -1.77
CA LEU A 60 -1.83 5.45 -2.50
C LEU A 60 -1.00 6.55 -1.82
N ALA A 61 -1.08 6.67 -0.50
CA ALA A 61 -0.24 7.60 0.25
C ALA A 61 1.24 7.25 0.14
N SER A 62 1.58 5.98 0.32
CA SER A 62 2.95 5.48 0.30
C SER A 62 3.62 5.68 -1.08
N TYR A 63 2.89 5.42 -2.17
CA TYR A 63 3.42 5.54 -3.54
C TYR A 63 3.65 6.99 -3.97
N ASN A 64 2.94 7.93 -3.35
CA ASN A 64 3.06 9.37 -3.61
C ASN A 64 3.98 10.08 -2.61
N ALA A 65 4.72 9.34 -1.78
CA ALA A 65 5.64 9.91 -0.79
C ALA A 65 4.96 10.77 0.30
N ASN A 66 3.67 10.54 0.57
CA ASN A 66 2.90 11.29 1.56
C ASN A 66 3.11 10.72 2.97
N PHE A 67 4.18 11.16 3.65
CA PHE A 67 4.60 10.60 4.93
C PHE A 67 3.54 10.75 6.03
N GLU A 68 2.97 11.95 6.21
CA GLU A 68 1.99 12.23 7.25
C GLU A 68 0.72 11.41 7.06
N THR A 69 0.26 11.29 5.81
CA THR A 69 -0.90 10.45 5.49
C THR A 69 -0.59 8.98 5.72
N THR A 70 0.58 8.50 5.31
CA THR A 70 1.00 7.11 5.54
C THR A 70 1.04 6.77 7.02
N LYS A 71 1.67 7.65 7.82
CA LYS A 71 1.76 7.50 9.28
C LYS A 71 0.37 7.48 9.92
N MET A 72 -0.49 8.45 9.59
CA MET A 72 -1.85 8.53 10.12
C MET A 72 -2.66 7.26 9.79
N LEU A 73 -2.56 6.74 8.57
CA LEU A 73 -3.26 5.52 8.17
C LEU A 73 -2.79 4.29 8.98
N LEU A 74 -1.48 4.16 9.22
CA LEU A 74 -0.95 3.09 10.07
C LEU A 74 -1.41 3.22 11.52
N GLU A 75 -1.40 4.43 12.08
CA GLU A 75 -1.92 4.72 13.42
C GLU A 75 -3.42 4.39 13.56
N LYS A 76 -4.19 4.53 12.47
CA LYS A 76 -5.60 4.14 12.38
C LYS A 76 -5.84 2.68 12.03
N GLY A 77 -4.80 1.84 12.00
CA GLY A 77 -4.93 0.39 11.82
C GLY A 77 -5.07 -0.06 10.36
N ALA A 78 -4.53 0.69 9.41
CA ALA A 78 -4.40 0.21 8.03
C ALA A 78 -3.61 -1.11 7.98
N LEU A 79 -4.08 -2.05 7.17
CA LEU A 79 -3.43 -3.34 6.96
C LEU A 79 -2.12 -3.15 6.19
N VAL A 80 -1.00 -3.17 6.91
CA VAL A 80 0.34 -2.87 6.39
C VAL A 80 0.78 -3.75 5.22
N ASP A 81 0.30 -4.99 5.16
CA ASP A 81 0.65 -5.98 4.12
C ASP A 81 -0.53 -6.36 3.21
N LYS A 82 -1.65 -5.61 3.23
CA LYS A 82 -2.75 -5.86 2.31
C LYS A 82 -2.23 -5.82 0.87
N LYS A 83 -2.59 -6.81 0.05
CA LYS A 83 -2.18 -6.90 -1.36
C LYS A 83 -3.24 -6.27 -2.26
N ASN A 84 -2.80 -5.56 -3.29
CA ASN A 84 -3.67 -5.13 -4.38
C ASN A 84 -3.89 -6.27 -5.38
N ASP A 85 -4.61 -6.00 -6.47
CA ASP A 85 -4.97 -7.02 -7.46
C ASP A 85 -3.74 -7.58 -8.22
N ARG A 86 -2.61 -6.88 -8.15
CA ARG A 86 -1.31 -7.32 -8.69
C ARG A 86 -0.46 -8.10 -7.67
N GLY A 87 -1.02 -8.39 -6.50
CA GLY A 87 -0.33 -9.07 -5.40
C GLY A 87 0.76 -8.21 -4.75
N GLN A 88 0.77 -6.89 -4.95
CA GLN A 88 1.78 -5.99 -4.39
C GLN A 88 1.36 -5.49 -3.02
N THR A 89 2.29 -5.49 -2.06
CA THR A 89 2.14 -4.83 -0.75
C THR A 89 2.54 -3.34 -0.85
N PRO A 90 2.12 -2.48 0.11
CA PRO A 90 2.60 -1.11 0.19
C PRO A 90 4.13 -0.99 0.15
N LEU A 91 4.84 -1.86 0.89
CA LEU A 91 6.30 -1.86 0.92
C LEU A 91 6.92 -2.19 -0.45
N ALA A 92 6.32 -3.09 -1.24
CA ALA A 92 6.80 -3.41 -2.57
C ALA A 92 6.73 -2.21 -3.53
N GLY A 93 5.61 -1.47 -3.50
CA GLY A 93 5.48 -0.27 -4.34
C GLY A 93 6.36 0.89 -3.86
N VAL A 94 6.57 1.06 -2.55
CA VAL A 94 7.54 2.02 -1.99
C VAL A 94 8.96 1.67 -2.43
N ALA A 95 9.32 0.39 -2.41
CA ALA A 95 10.62 -0.07 -2.86
C ALA A 95 10.86 0.18 -4.35
N PHE A 96 9.82 0.09 -5.19
CA PHE A 96 9.86 0.53 -6.59
C PHE A 96 10.07 2.05 -6.71
N LYS A 97 9.36 2.86 -5.91
CA LYS A 97 9.46 4.33 -5.92
C LYS A 97 10.77 4.85 -5.34
N GLY A 98 11.37 4.14 -4.38
CA GLY A 98 12.64 4.49 -3.75
C GLY A 98 12.53 5.40 -2.54
N ASN A 99 11.35 5.53 -1.91
CA ASN A 99 11.21 6.36 -0.70
C ASN A 99 11.67 5.57 0.55
N LEU A 100 12.89 5.87 1.02
CA LEU A 100 13.48 5.21 2.18
C LEU A 100 12.74 5.50 3.50
N GLU A 101 12.26 6.73 3.67
CA GLU A 101 11.61 7.15 4.91
C GLU A 101 10.30 6.39 5.13
N ILE A 102 9.46 6.30 4.09
CA ILE A 102 8.23 5.51 4.13
C ILE A 102 8.55 4.01 4.22
N ALA A 103 9.61 3.52 3.57
CA ALA A 103 10.00 2.13 3.70
C ALA A 103 10.33 1.77 5.16
N LYS A 104 11.05 2.64 5.87
CA LYS A 104 11.33 2.49 7.29
C LYS A 104 10.05 2.48 8.11
N LEU A 105 9.17 3.46 7.88
CA LEU A 105 7.90 3.58 8.58
C LEU A 105 7.04 2.32 8.44
N LEU A 106 6.92 1.77 7.23
CA LEU A 106 6.17 0.53 6.98
C LEU A 106 6.79 -0.67 7.71
N VAL A 107 8.12 -0.82 7.67
CA VAL A 107 8.82 -1.91 8.36
C VAL A 107 8.71 -1.80 9.88
N GLU A 108 8.77 -0.59 10.43
CA GLU A 108 8.55 -0.31 11.86
C GLU A 108 7.12 -0.66 12.29
N ASN A 109 6.15 -0.56 11.38
CA ASN A 109 4.76 -0.98 11.59
C ASN A 109 4.50 -2.42 11.15
N GLY A 110 5.53 -3.24 11.01
CA GLY A 110 5.41 -4.69 10.85
C GLY A 110 5.27 -5.20 9.42
N ALA A 111 5.54 -4.38 8.39
CA ALA A 111 5.52 -4.84 7.01
C ALA A 111 6.48 -6.03 6.79
N ASN A 112 5.98 -7.09 6.14
CA ASN A 112 6.78 -8.25 5.78
C ASN A 112 7.72 -7.94 4.60
N ILE A 113 9.01 -7.75 4.93
CA ILE A 113 10.09 -7.45 3.97
C ILE A 113 10.37 -8.56 2.95
N ASP A 114 10.01 -9.81 3.27
CA ASP A 114 10.24 -10.99 2.45
C ASP A 114 8.98 -11.42 1.67
N GLU A 115 7.86 -10.71 1.85
CA GLU A 115 6.62 -10.98 1.13
C GLU A 115 6.82 -10.80 -0.37
N ASN A 116 6.32 -11.74 -1.17
CA ASN A 116 6.38 -11.66 -2.62
C ASN A 116 4.98 -11.61 -3.25
N ASN A 117 4.94 -11.08 -4.47
CA ASN A 117 3.78 -11.25 -5.34
C ASN A 117 3.80 -12.62 -6.01
N GLY A 118 2.74 -12.97 -6.77
CA GLY A 118 2.64 -14.25 -7.49
C GLY A 118 3.74 -14.51 -8.54
N LEU A 119 4.62 -13.54 -8.81
CA LEU A 119 5.78 -13.67 -9.70
C LEU A 119 7.09 -13.89 -8.91
N GLY A 120 7.02 -14.03 -7.58
CA GLY A 120 8.18 -14.17 -6.70
C GLY A 120 8.96 -12.86 -6.48
N MET A 121 8.40 -11.72 -6.87
CA MET A 121 9.05 -10.42 -6.68
C MET A 121 8.80 -9.89 -5.26
N THR A 122 9.89 -9.70 -4.50
CA THR A 122 9.89 -9.09 -3.17
C THR A 122 10.13 -7.57 -3.22
N PRO A 123 9.86 -6.80 -2.16
CA PRO A 123 10.24 -5.39 -2.08
C PRO A 123 11.70 -5.12 -2.45
N TYR A 124 12.64 -5.93 -1.95
CA TYR A 124 14.05 -5.79 -2.35
C TYR A 124 14.26 -6.00 -3.86
N SER A 125 13.58 -6.98 -4.45
CA SER A 125 13.69 -7.27 -5.88
C SER A 125 13.29 -6.04 -6.71
N PHE A 126 12.23 -5.33 -6.29
CA PHE A 126 11.86 -4.04 -6.88
C PHE A 126 12.93 -2.98 -6.65
N ALA A 127 13.40 -2.79 -5.41
CA ALA A 127 14.43 -1.79 -5.13
C ALA A 127 15.70 -1.98 -5.99
N VAL A 128 16.18 -3.22 -6.15
CA VAL A 128 17.35 -3.52 -6.98
C VAL A 128 17.07 -3.30 -8.47
N MET A 129 15.95 -3.85 -8.98
CA MET A 129 15.60 -3.77 -10.40
C MET A 129 15.48 -2.31 -10.88
N PHE A 130 15.02 -1.42 -10.00
CA PHE A 130 14.80 -0.02 -10.32
C PHE A 130 15.90 0.92 -9.75
N GLY A 131 17.04 0.37 -9.31
CA GLY A 131 18.21 1.16 -8.90
C GLY A 131 18.01 1.98 -7.62
N ARG A 132 17.08 1.58 -6.73
CA ARG A 132 16.80 2.24 -5.45
C ARG A 132 17.77 1.76 -4.37
N SER A 133 19.04 2.11 -4.54
CA SER A 133 20.16 1.57 -3.75
C SER A 133 19.99 1.74 -2.24
N GLU A 134 19.47 2.88 -1.77
CA GLU A 134 19.26 3.12 -0.34
C GLU A 134 18.19 2.21 0.25
N VAL A 135 17.04 2.07 -0.42
CA VAL A 135 15.97 1.17 0.00
C VAL A 135 16.43 -0.28 -0.08
N ALA A 136 17.14 -0.66 -1.15
CA ALA A 136 17.69 -2.01 -1.30
C ALA A 136 18.66 -2.35 -0.16
N SER A 137 19.55 -1.42 0.20
CA SER A 137 20.51 -1.59 1.30
C SER A 137 19.80 -1.70 2.65
N TYR A 138 18.79 -0.85 2.88
CA TYR A 138 17.97 -0.92 4.08
C TYR A 138 17.25 -2.27 4.20
N LEU A 139 16.52 -2.69 3.17
CA LEU A 139 15.79 -3.96 3.15
C LEU A 139 16.71 -5.17 3.32
N ALA A 140 17.88 -5.18 2.65
CA ALA A 140 18.88 -6.23 2.82
C ALA A 140 19.45 -6.28 4.25
N SER A 141 19.59 -5.12 4.91
CA SER A 141 20.05 -5.06 6.30
C SER A 141 19.01 -5.60 7.29
N LYS A 142 17.72 -5.50 6.96
CA LYS A 142 16.61 -5.93 7.81
C LYS A 142 16.22 -7.39 7.60
N SER A 143 16.48 -7.96 6.42
CA SER A 143 16.07 -9.33 6.17
C SER A 143 16.98 -10.36 6.84
N LYS A 144 16.31 -11.34 7.46
CA LYS A 144 16.94 -12.50 8.08
C LYS A 144 17.45 -13.49 7.01
N ASN A 145 16.95 -13.40 5.77
CA ASN A 145 17.21 -14.37 4.72
C ASN A 145 18.27 -13.91 3.70
N LYS A 146 19.47 -13.59 4.20
CA LYS A 146 20.61 -13.08 3.41
C LYS A 146 20.96 -13.92 2.16
N SER A 147 20.68 -15.22 2.20
CA SER A 147 20.95 -16.16 1.09
C SER A 147 20.02 -15.95 -0.11
N LEU A 148 18.75 -15.57 0.12
CA LEU A 148 17.77 -15.28 -0.92
C LEU A 148 18.20 -14.06 -1.74
N PHE A 149 18.69 -13.00 -1.08
CA PHE A 149 19.17 -11.78 -1.73
C PHE A 149 20.38 -12.02 -2.63
N LYS A 150 21.34 -12.84 -2.17
CA LYS A 150 22.52 -13.20 -2.97
C LYS A 150 22.15 -14.02 -4.21
N LYS A 151 21.13 -14.88 -4.11
CA LYS A 151 20.63 -15.69 -5.23
C LYS A 151 19.80 -14.84 -6.22
N LEU A 152 18.99 -13.92 -5.72
CA LEU A 152 18.22 -12.98 -6.55
C LEU A 152 19.12 -11.96 -7.25
N SER A 153 20.10 -11.39 -6.55
CA SER A 153 21.06 -10.44 -7.15
C SER A 153 21.89 -11.11 -8.25
N SER A 154 22.37 -12.34 -8.03
CA SER A 154 23.09 -13.10 -9.06
C SER A 154 22.19 -13.49 -10.25
N LYS A 155 20.93 -13.87 -10.02
CA LYS A 155 19.97 -14.17 -11.09
C LYS A 155 19.61 -12.92 -11.91
N LEU A 156 19.38 -11.79 -11.26
CA LEU A 156 19.13 -10.49 -11.90
C LEU A 156 20.34 -10.03 -12.70
N LEU A 157 21.56 -10.06 -12.12
CA LEU A 157 22.80 -9.72 -12.81
C LEU A 157 23.03 -10.59 -14.06
N ASN A 158 22.68 -11.87 -14.01
CA ASN A 158 22.82 -12.78 -15.15
C ASN A 158 21.78 -12.52 -16.26
N LEU A 159 20.61 -11.98 -15.94
CA LEU A 159 19.61 -11.56 -16.93
C LEU A 159 20.11 -10.35 -17.75
N PHE A 160 20.72 -9.37 -17.10
CA PHE A 160 21.27 -8.18 -17.77
C PHE A 160 22.56 -8.43 -18.56
N LYS A 161 23.25 -9.54 -18.33
CA LYS A 161 24.44 -9.95 -19.11
C LYS A 161 24.08 -10.71 -20.40
N LYS A 162 22.82 -11.11 -20.57
CA LYS A 162 22.33 -11.87 -21.75
C LYS A 162 21.50 -11.02 -22.71
N SER A 163 21.32 -9.73 -22.43
CA SER A 163 20.76 -8.71 -23.33
C SER A 163 21.87 -7.88 -23.93
#